data_AF-A0A973M3Z2-F1
#
_entry.id   AF-A0A973M3Z2-F1
#
_cell.length_a   1.000
_cell.length_b   1.000
_cell.length_c   1.000
_cell.angle_alpha   90.00
_cell.angle_beta   90.00
_cell.angle_gamma   90.00
#
_symmetry.space_group_name_H-M   'P 1'
#
loop_
_entity.id
_entity.type
_entity.pdbx_description
1 polymer ?
#
loop_
_entity_poly.entity_id
_entity_poly.type
_entity_poly.pdbx_seq_one_letter_code
_entity_poly.pdbx_strand_id
1 'polypeptide(L)'
;MAVAFPSVSTLAGSIDRIQRDADLDDQWLKARGLVTTRFGGSNTPADFIAAAPLLGELARAEDRAGRLVVAWPFSLTPSDSLEIQRPTDLVVNPQYLERQHVVDEEGLRIRGPLPSDTVLLLIPASQKTQKEQIESRAVQWLELQREVQKSSKAMPVVKSVIVKSGQELFTYHAASRASDSTQIDPIVLVASPDSTALSDDFLVSAASSGGLLFSGGGKLSSLTVSTGLDKYLTSIDSVSDLALEERARRLAEVQMKAGELTLIVAVLIALTLVLSAAYCERQRRRLFLERVHGRSFIRRHLVFLGAVAGGALAVLGACVLLRTAESTLGLAACAVLIAVLLPTAVIALARNDRGVTSRVPE
;
A
#
# COMPACT_ATOMS: atom_id res chain seq x y z
N MET A 1 -25.73 9.43 10.50
CA MET A 1 -25.63 7.96 10.35
C MET A 1 -24.71 7.62 9.17
N ALA A 2 -23.45 8.10 9.19
CA ALA A 2 -22.52 8.03 8.04
C ALA A 2 -21.08 7.59 8.39
N VAL A 3 -20.83 7.19 9.65
CA VAL A 3 -19.45 7.00 10.16
C VAL A 3 -18.98 5.54 10.10
N ALA A 4 -19.88 4.57 9.97
CA ALA A 4 -19.57 3.14 10.17
C ALA A 4 -18.99 2.38 8.97
N PHE A 5 -19.16 2.91 7.76
CA PHE A 5 -18.91 2.19 6.50
C PHE A 5 -17.45 2.11 6.03
N PRO A 6 -16.55 3.08 6.28
CA PRO A 6 -15.16 2.97 5.82
C PRO A 6 -14.34 1.95 6.62
N SER A 7 -14.80 1.55 7.80
CA SER A 7 -13.99 0.81 8.78
C SER A 7 -13.91 -0.70 8.51
N VAL A 8 -14.88 -1.27 7.77
CA VAL A 8 -14.93 -2.71 7.45
C VAL A 8 -14.10 -3.06 6.21
N SER A 9 -14.23 -2.28 5.14
CA SER A 9 -13.45 -2.47 3.90
C SER A 9 -11.96 -2.24 4.13
N THR A 10 -11.61 -1.29 5.01
CA THR A 10 -10.22 -1.04 5.41
C THR A 10 -9.63 -2.22 6.17
N LEU A 11 -10.38 -2.88 7.05
CA LEU A 11 -9.92 -4.08 7.77
C LEU A 11 -9.67 -5.27 6.85
N ALA A 12 -10.62 -5.56 5.96
CA ALA A 12 -10.50 -6.63 4.98
C ALA A 12 -9.26 -6.45 4.09
N GLY A 13 -9.07 -5.23 3.56
CA GLY A 13 -7.89 -4.89 2.77
C GLY A 13 -6.60 -4.97 3.58
N SER A 14 -6.63 -4.73 4.90
CA SER A 14 -5.43 -4.86 5.74
C SER A 14 -5.07 -6.30 6.08
N ILE A 15 -6.02 -7.22 6.19
CA ILE A 15 -5.75 -8.66 6.42
C ILE A 15 -5.10 -9.30 5.18
N ASP A 16 -5.63 -9.04 3.99
CA ASP A 16 -5.04 -9.50 2.72
C ASP A 16 -3.63 -8.96 2.52
N ARG A 17 -3.37 -7.72 2.99
CA ARG A 17 -2.04 -7.12 3.01
C ARG A 17 -1.07 -7.81 3.98
N ILE A 18 -1.52 -8.18 5.18
CA ILE A 18 -0.69 -8.92 6.14
C ILE A 18 -0.31 -10.31 5.61
N GLN A 19 -1.19 -10.96 4.85
CA GLN A 19 -0.86 -12.24 4.20
C GLN A 19 0.18 -12.07 3.09
N ARG A 20 0.04 -11.05 2.24
CA ARG A 20 1.07 -10.72 1.24
C ARG A 20 2.41 -10.34 1.86
N ASP A 21 2.41 -9.63 2.99
CA ASP A 21 3.63 -9.32 3.74
C ASP A 21 4.37 -10.57 4.21
N ALA A 22 3.66 -11.65 4.54
CA ALA A 22 4.28 -12.91 4.96
C ALA A 22 5.06 -13.60 3.82
N ASP A 23 4.60 -13.48 2.56
CA ASP A 23 5.31 -14.02 1.40
C ASP A 23 6.55 -13.17 1.04
N LEU A 24 6.53 -11.88 1.40
CA LEU A 24 7.65 -10.94 1.20
C LEU A 24 8.73 -11.07 2.28
N ASP A 25 8.46 -11.74 3.40
CA ASP A 25 9.42 -11.95 4.50
C ASP A 25 10.73 -12.58 3.97
N ASP A 26 10.66 -13.50 3.01
CA ASP A 26 11.84 -14.13 2.39
C ASP A 26 12.71 -13.15 1.58
N GLN A 27 12.11 -12.14 0.96
CA GLN A 27 12.84 -11.10 0.23
C GLN A 27 13.45 -10.08 1.20
N TRP A 28 12.74 -9.71 2.26
CA TRP A 28 13.27 -8.88 3.34
C TRP A 28 14.41 -9.58 4.10
N LEU A 29 14.33 -10.90 4.26
CA LEU A 29 15.41 -11.72 4.83
C LEU A 29 16.68 -11.67 3.97
N LYS A 30 16.55 -11.70 2.63
CA LYS A 30 17.69 -11.53 1.71
C LYS A 30 18.25 -10.10 1.70
N ALA A 31 17.44 -9.12 2.09
CA ALA A 31 17.86 -7.74 2.27
C ALA A 31 18.57 -7.47 3.61
N ARG A 32 18.67 -8.47 4.52
CA ARG A 32 19.37 -8.32 5.81
C ARG A 32 20.83 -7.90 5.58
N GLY A 33 21.20 -6.76 6.13
CA GLY A 33 22.53 -6.15 5.98
C GLY A 33 22.58 -4.95 5.03
N LEU A 34 21.47 -4.64 4.34
CA LEU A 34 21.27 -3.38 3.66
C LEU A 34 20.74 -2.32 4.63
N VAL A 35 21.33 -1.13 4.57
CA VAL A 35 20.89 0.04 5.32
C VAL A 35 20.49 1.14 4.35
N THR A 36 19.53 1.95 4.74
CA THR A 36 19.14 3.14 3.97
C THR A 36 19.32 4.39 4.82
N THR A 37 19.52 5.52 4.14
CA THR A 37 19.78 6.82 4.76
C THR A 37 18.58 7.72 4.53
N ARG A 38 17.99 8.30 5.57
CA ARG A 38 16.85 9.21 5.43
C ARG A 38 17.27 10.66 5.73
N PHE A 39 16.90 11.57 4.84
CA PHE A 39 17.00 13.01 5.08
C PHE A 39 15.77 13.48 5.85
N GLY A 40 15.99 14.31 6.88
CA GLY A 40 14.93 14.83 7.72
C GLY A 40 14.12 15.92 7.04
N GLY A 41 12.80 15.90 7.24
CA GLY A 41 11.89 16.95 6.77
C GLY A 41 12.10 18.32 7.44
N SER A 42 13.01 18.44 8.41
CA SER A 42 13.37 19.70 9.08
C SER A 42 14.48 20.49 8.36
N ASN A 43 15.03 19.97 7.28
CA ASN A 43 16.15 20.58 6.57
C ASN A 43 15.66 21.72 5.67
N THR A 44 16.40 22.84 5.65
CA THR A 44 16.07 23.96 4.77
C THR A 44 16.44 23.62 3.31
N PRO A 45 15.86 24.30 2.30
CA PRO A 45 16.27 24.11 0.91
C PRO A 45 17.78 24.32 0.68
N ALA A 46 18.42 25.18 1.49
CA ALA A 46 19.86 25.40 1.43
C ALA A 46 20.67 24.17 1.90
N ASP A 47 20.18 23.46 2.91
CA ASP A 47 20.81 22.24 3.42
C ASP A 47 20.75 21.11 2.39
N PHE A 48 19.64 21.03 1.64
CA PHE A 48 19.48 20.06 0.55
C PHE A 48 20.49 20.32 -0.58
N ILE A 49 20.62 21.58 -1.00
CA ILE A 49 21.58 22.00 -2.03
C ILE A 49 23.02 21.72 -1.58
N ALA A 50 23.34 21.94 -0.30
CA ALA A 50 24.66 21.67 0.26
C ALA A 50 24.98 20.16 0.37
N ALA A 51 23.98 19.34 0.70
CA ALA A 51 24.15 17.89 0.86
C ALA A 51 24.22 17.13 -0.48
N ALA A 52 23.60 17.66 -1.54
CA ALA A 52 23.54 17.03 -2.86
C ALA A 52 24.89 16.57 -3.43
N PRO A 53 25.92 17.42 -3.56
CA PRO A 53 27.20 16.99 -4.11
C PRO A 53 27.90 15.95 -3.23
N LEU A 54 27.81 16.10 -1.90
CA LEU A 54 28.46 15.20 -0.94
C LEU A 54 27.83 13.80 -0.97
N LEU A 55 26.50 13.72 -1.00
CA LEU A 55 25.80 12.45 -1.12
C LEU A 55 26.02 11.83 -2.50
N GLY A 56 25.98 12.64 -3.56
CA GLY A 56 26.23 12.17 -4.92
C GLY A 56 27.59 11.51 -5.06
N GLU A 57 28.65 12.12 -4.48
CA GLU A 57 29.98 11.53 -4.47
C GLU A 57 30.05 10.23 -3.66
N LEU A 58 29.46 10.21 -2.45
CA LEU A 58 29.41 9.02 -1.60
C LEU A 58 28.66 7.86 -2.28
N ALA A 59 27.48 8.13 -2.85
CA ALA A 59 26.67 7.14 -3.54
C ALA A 59 27.44 6.53 -4.73
N ARG A 60 28.06 7.38 -5.56
CA ARG A 60 28.88 6.91 -6.69
C ARG A 60 30.11 6.13 -6.25
N ALA A 61 30.75 6.48 -5.13
CA ALA A 61 31.88 5.74 -4.58
C ALA A 61 31.47 4.35 -4.05
N GLU A 62 30.34 4.28 -3.33
CA GLU A 62 29.80 3.02 -2.82
C GLU A 62 29.28 2.11 -3.94
N ASP A 63 28.70 2.67 -4.99
CA ASP A 63 28.27 1.90 -6.17
C ASP A 63 29.47 1.34 -6.95
N ARG A 64 30.52 2.15 -7.18
CA ARG A 64 31.78 1.68 -7.78
C ARG A 64 32.42 0.54 -6.98
N ALA A 65 32.22 0.53 -5.67
CA ALA A 65 32.69 -0.53 -4.80
C ALA A 65 31.73 -1.73 -4.69
N GLY A 66 30.62 -1.72 -5.43
CA GLY A 66 29.60 -2.78 -5.46
C GLY A 66 28.79 -2.89 -4.17
N ARG A 67 28.74 -1.81 -3.37
CA ARG A 67 28.08 -1.79 -2.05
C ARG A 67 26.77 -1.00 -2.04
N LEU A 68 26.46 -0.26 -3.09
CA LEU A 68 25.18 0.42 -3.23
C LEU A 68 24.24 -0.36 -4.15
N VAL A 69 22.98 -0.47 -3.76
CA VAL A 69 21.87 -0.85 -4.62
C VAL A 69 20.95 0.35 -4.71
N VAL A 70 20.63 0.75 -5.94
CA VAL A 70 19.65 1.79 -6.23
C VAL A 70 18.38 1.10 -6.70
N ALA A 71 17.27 1.40 -6.04
CA ALA A 71 15.94 0.94 -6.43
C ALA A 71 14.94 2.05 -6.08
N TRP A 72 14.59 2.87 -7.06
CA TRP A 72 13.72 4.02 -6.84
C TRP A 72 12.49 3.99 -7.76
N PRO A 73 11.28 3.90 -7.19
CA PRO A 73 10.04 4.00 -7.96
C PRO A 73 9.87 5.37 -8.61
N PHE A 74 9.54 5.39 -9.89
CA PHE A 74 9.20 6.60 -10.64
C PHE A 74 8.15 6.33 -11.72
N SER A 75 7.81 7.35 -12.50
CA SER A 75 6.91 7.24 -13.64
C SER A 75 7.53 7.93 -14.85
N LEU A 76 7.85 7.15 -15.89
CA LEU A 76 8.21 7.65 -17.22
C LEU A 76 6.98 8.10 -17.99
N THR A 77 5.86 7.42 -17.76
CA THR A 77 4.60 7.72 -18.42
C THR A 77 3.69 8.47 -17.45
N PRO A 78 3.45 9.78 -17.64
CA PRO A 78 2.36 10.44 -16.94
C PRO A 78 1.05 9.79 -17.37
N SER A 79 0.26 9.39 -16.39
CA SER A 79 -1.10 8.91 -16.57
C SER A 79 -2.00 10.13 -16.83
N ASP A 80 -2.84 10.09 -17.87
CA ASP A 80 -3.84 11.14 -18.16
C ASP A 80 -4.94 11.23 -17.09
N SER A 81 -4.91 10.37 -16.06
CA SER A 81 -5.89 10.37 -14.98
C SER A 81 -5.43 11.21 -13.78
N LEU A 82 -6.32 12.06 -13.28
CA LEU A 82 -6.15 12.92 -12.10
C LEU A 82 -6.07 12.15 -10.76
N GLU A 83 -5.94 10.82 -10.80
CA GLU A 83 -5.73 10.02 -9.60
C GLU A 83 -4.25 10.10 -9.19
N ILE A 84 -3.99 10.28 -7.90
CA ILE A 84 -2.64 10.15 -7.31
C ILE A 84 -2.23 8.69 -7.49
N GLN A 85 -1.70 8.34 -8.66
CA GLN A 85 -1.32 6.98 -9.00
C GLN A 85 0.11 6.69 -8.56
N ARG A 86 0.31 5.41 -8.21
CA ARG A 86 1.57 4.89 -7.72
C ARG A 86 2.59 4.94 -8.86
N PRO A 87 3.87 5.23 -8.57
CA PRO A 87 4.93 5.02 -9.54
C PRO A 87 4.90 3.57 -10.04
N THR A 88 4.99 3.40 -11.36
CA THR A 88 4.87 2.11 -12.06
C THR A 88 6.20 1.59 -12.57
N ASP A 89 7.23 2.43 -12.56
CA ASP A 89 8.52 2.19 -13.19
C ASP A 89 9.63 2.25 -12.13
N LEU A 90 10.81 1.73 -12.44
CA LEU A 90 11.96 1.69 -11.53
C LEU A 90 13.22 2.27 -12.17
N VAL A 91 13.90 3.15 -11.43
CA VAL A 91 15.30 3.49 -11.70
C VAL A 91 16.17 2.61 -10.82
N VAL A 92 17.11 1.90 -11.44
CA VAL A 92 18.01 0.97 -10.75
C VAL A 92 19.45 1.08 -11.23
N ASN A 93 20.37 0.52 -10.46
CA ASN A 93 21.77 0.38 -10.86
C ASN A 93 22.13 -1.07 -11.23
N PRO A 94 23.29 -1.34 -11.83
CA PRO A 94 23.73 -2.70 -12.15
C PRO A 94 23.70 -3.69 -10.97
N GLN A 95 24.02 -3.24 -9.76
CA GLN A 95 24.00 -4.09 -8.56
C GLN A 95 22.59 -4.61 -8.21
N TYR A 96 21.55 -3.87 -8.59
CA TYR A 96 20.18 -4.35 -8.47
C TYR A 96 19.93 -5.59 -9.34
N LEU A 97 20.41 -5.61 -10.59
CA LEU A 97 20.25 -6.75 -11.51
C LEU A 97 21.04 -8.00 -11.08
N GLU A 98 22.08 -7.84 -10.26
CA GLU A 98 22.79 -8.96 -9.64
C GLU A 98 21.98 -9.61 -8.50
N ARG A 99 21.07 -8.85 -7.88
CA ARG A 99 20.20 -9.35 -6.81
C ARG A 99 18.84 -9.82 -7.31
N GLN A 100 18.30 -9.15 -8.31
CA GLN A 100 16.99 -9.48 -8.90
C GLN A 100 17.13 -10.30 -10.17
N HIS A 101 16.23 -11.26 -10.33
CA HIS A 101 16.25 -12.17 -11.46
C HIS A 101 15.43 -11.58 -12.62
N VAL A 102 16.05 -10.67 -13.39
CA VAL A 102 15.45 -10.09 -14.59
C VAL A 102 15.90 -10.86 -15.83
N VAL A 103 14.95 -11.33 -16.62
CA VAL A 103 15.21 -12.09 -17.86
C VAL A 103 14.64 -11.42 -19.10
N ASP A 104 15.34 -11.60 -20.23
CA ASP A 104 14.87 -11.20 -21.55
C ASP A 104 13.78 -12.14 -22.10
N GLU A 105 13.32 -11.92 -23.34
CA GLU A 105 12.31 -12.77 -24.00
C GLU A 105 12.79 -14.23 -24.16
N GLU A 106 14.10 -14.42 -24.32
CA GLU A 106 14.77 -15.72 -24.48
C GLU A 106 15.04 -16.43 -23.14
N GLY A 107 14.76 -15.78 -22.00
CA GLY A 107 14.99 -16.32 -20.67
C GLY A 107 16.44 -16.21 -20.20
N LEU A 108 17.29 -15.50 -20.94
CA LEU A 108 18.64 -15.18 -20.51
C LEU A 108 18.59 -14.06 -19.48
N ARG A 109 19.38 -14.22 -18.42
CA ARG A 109 19.44 -13.24 -17.35
C ARG A 109 20.20 -12.00 -17.82
N ILE A 110 19.55 -10.85 -17.69
CA ILE A 110 20.18 -9.56 -17.94
C ILE A 110 21.11 -9.26 -16.77
N ARG A 111 22.40 -9.04 -17.09
CA ARG A 111 23.44 -8.73 -16.12
C ARG A 111 24.35 -7.66 -16.67
N GLY A 112 25.16 -7.13 -15.76
CA GLY A 112 26.46 -6.61 -16.11
C GLY A 112 26.70 -5.18 -15.65
N PRO A 113 27.98 -4.81 -15.52
CA PRO A 113 28.34 -3.41 -15.45
C PRO A 113 27.97 -2.74 -16.77
N LEU A 114 27.25 -1.63 -16.67
CA LEU A 114 26.93 -0.80 -17.82
C LEU A 114 28.03 0.24 -18.06
N PRO A 115 28.44 0.46 -19.32
CA PRO A 115 29.28 1.59 -19.68
C PRO A 115 28.68 2.91 -19.17
N SER A 116 29.52 3.83 -18.72
CA SER A 116 29.08 5.11 -18.13
C SER A 116 28.32 6.00 -19.13
N ASP A 117 28.51 5.78 -20.43
CA ASP A 117 27.85 6.47 -21.53
C ASP A 117 26.57 5.78 -22.01
N THR A 118 26.11 4.73 -21.33
CA THR A 118 24.96 3.92 -21.74
C THR A 118 23.96 3.77 -20.61
N VAL A 119 22.68 3.95 -20.92
CA VAL A 119 21.54 3.62 -20.04
C VAL A 119 20.78 2.46 -20.67
N LEU A 120 20.49 1.43 -19.89
CA LEU A 120 19.64 0.32 -20.34
C LEU A 120 18.19 0.63 -20.00
N LEU A 121 17.29 0.41 -20.96
CA LEU A 121 15.85 0.53 -20.76
C LEU A 121 15.20 -0.83 -20.97
N LEU A 122 14.79 -1.46 -19.87
CA LEU A 122 14.11 -2.74 -19.90
C LEU A 122 12.62 -2.52 -20.03
N ILE A 123 12.05 -3.01 -21.14
CA ILE A 123 10.64 -2.80 -21.48
C ILE A 123 9.94 -4.16 -21.47
N PRO A 124 8.92 -4.37 -20.62
CA PRO A 124 8.16 -5.61 -20.61
C PRO A 124 7.53 -5.91 -21.96
N ALA A 125 7.46 -7.20 -22.33
CA ALA A 125 6.84 -7.65 -23.58
C ALA A 125 5.36 -7.20 -23.71
N SER A 126 4.66 -7.06 -22.59
CA SER A 126 3.30 -6.50 -22.47
C SER A 126 3.20 -5.05 -22.96
N GLN A 127 4.31 -4.31 -22.96
CA GLN A 127 4.39 -2.91 -23.38
C GLN A 127 5.19 -2.71 -24.68
N LYS A 128 5.52 -3.80 -25.40
CA LYS A 128 6.35 -3.78 -26.63
C LYS A 128 5.80 -2.84 -27.72
N THR A 129 4.48 -2.71 -27.83
CA THR A 129 3.83 -1.81 -28.80
C THR A 129 4.09 -0.33 -28.50
N GLN A 130 4.39 0.04 -27.25
CA GLN A 130 4.66 1.42 -26.82
C GLN A 130 6.16 1.73 -26.77
N LYS A 131 7.03 0.82 -27.25
CA LYS A 131 8.49 0.91 -27.15
C LYS A 131 9.04 2.28 -27.55
N GLU A 132 8.69 2.78 -28.72
CA GLU A 132 9.21 4.05 -29.26
C GLU A 132 8.81 5.25 -28.39
N GLN A 133 7.58 5.22 -27.85
CA GLN A 133 7.10 6.27 -26.94
C GLN A 133 7.82 6.22 -25.59
N ILE A 134 8.07 5.01 -25.07
CA ILE A 134 8.80 4.78 -23.82
C ILE A 134 10.26 5.23 -23.97
N GLU A 135 10.91 4.92 -25.07
CA GLU A 135 12.27 5.37 -25.38
C GLU A 135 12.35 6.90 -25.48
N SER A 136 11.42 7.54 -26.19
CA SER A 136 11.38 8.99 -26.30
C SER A 136 11.20 9.67 -24.94
N ARG A 137 10.38 9.09 -24.05
CA ARG A 137 10.17 9.61 -22.69
C ARG A 137 11.39 9.40 -21.81
N ALA A 138 12.09 8.28 -21.94
CA ALA A 138 13.34 8.04 -21.24
C ALA A 138 14.40 9.08 -21.64
N VAL A 139 14.50 9.41 -22.93
CA VAL A 139 15.41 10.47 -23.40
C VAL A 139 15.04 11.83 -22.81
N GLN A 140 13.76 12.22 -22.84
CA GLN A 140 13.29 13.48 -22.25
C GLN A 140 13.57 13.56 -20.74
N TRP A 141 13.38 12.44 -20.03
CA TRP A 141 13.70 12.37 -18.61
C TRP A 141 15.20 12.56 -18.35
N LEU A 142 16.07 11.95 -19.15
CA LEU A 142 17.52 12.14 -19.07
C LEU A 142 17.94 13.58 -19.40
N GLU A 143 17.27 14.23 -20.35
CA GLU A 143 17.47 15.65 -20.67
C GLU A 143 17.18 16.54 -19.46
N LEU A 144 16.05 16.30 -18.78
CA LEU A 144 15.70 17.00 -17.55
C LEU A 144 16.76 16.78 -16.46
N GLN A 145 17.22 15.54 -16.24
CA GLN A 145 18.25 15.26 -15.24
C GLN A 145 19.56 16.01 -15.54
N ARG A 146 19.96 16.08 -16.81
CA ARG A 146 21.16 16.81 -17.24
C ARG A 146 21.02 18.32 -17.03
N GLU A 147 19.85 18.88 -17.32
CA GLU A 147 19.56 20.30 -17.11
C GLU A 147 19.59 20.68 -15.63
N VAL A 148 18.96 19.86 -14.77
CA VAL A 148 18.98 20.02 -13.32
C VAL A 148 20.41 19.98 -12.78
N GLN A 149 21.23 19.03 -13.24
CA GLN A 149 22.63 18.91 -12.83
C GLN A 149 23.54 19.99 -13.44
N LYS A 150 23.05 20.79 -14.40
CA LYS A 150 23.85 21.71 -15.22
C LYS A 150 25.11 21.04 -15.80
N SER A 151 24.99 19.77 -16.16
CA SER A 151 26.13 18.95 -16.56
C SER A 151 26.52 19.21 -18.01
N SER A 152 27.81 19.45 -18.25
CA SER A 152 28.39 19.62 -19.58
C SER A 152 28.80 18.29 -20.25
N LYS A 153 28.65 17.17 -19.55
CA LYS A 153 28.97 15.84 -20.07
C LYS A 153 27.97 15.41 -21.14
N ALA A 154 28.42 14.57 -22.06
CA ALA A 154 27.58 14.02 -23.13
C ALA A 154 26.36 13.27 -22.58
N MET A 155 25.27 13.28 -23.35
CA MET A 155 24.08 12.50 -23.03
C MET A 155 24.39 11.01 -23.16
N PRO A 156 24.01 10.15 -22.19
CA PRO A 156 24.13 8.72 -22.36
C PRO A 156 23.22 8.22 -23.47
N VAL A 157 23.68 7.18 -24.17
CA VAL A 157 22.93 6.47 -25.19
C VAL A 157 21.92 5.55 -24.50
N VAL A 158 20.64 5.70 -24.84
CA VAL A 158 19.57 4.80 -24.38
C VAL A 158 19.57 3.54 -25.25
N LYS A 159 19.77 2.38 -24.64
CA LYS A 159 19.62 1.07 -25.28
C LYS A 159 18.45 0.35 -24.67
N SER A 160 17.46 -0.01 -25.48
CA SER A 160 16.30 -0.76 -25.00
C SER A 160 16.48 -2.27 -25.19
N VAL A 161 15.97 -3.03 -24.22
CA VAL A 161 15.88 -4.50 -24.28
C VAL A 161 14.46 -4.90 -23.87
N ILE A 162 13.85 -5.81 -24.62
CA ILE A 162 12.54 -6.34 -24.26
C ILE A 162 12.74 -7.44 -23.21
N VAL A 163 11.99 -7.36 -22.12
CA VAL A 163 12.00 -8.35 -21.03
C VAL A 163 10.71 -9.15 -21.01
N LYS A 164 10.78 -10.38 -20.51
CA LYS A 164 9.62 -11.26 -20.39
C LYS A 164 8.52 -10.61 -19.52
N SER A 165 7.27 -10.82 -19.89
CA SER A 165 6.11 -10.39 -19.08
C SER A 165 5.78 -11.33 -17.93
N GLY A 166 5.06 -10.80 -16.95
CA GLY A 166 4.73 -11.44 -15.67
C GLY A 166 5.89 -11.44 -14.68
N GLN A 167 6.90 -10.59 -14.86
CA GLN A 167 8.03 -10.50 -13.93
C GLN A 167 7.67 -9.56 -12.78
N GLU A 168 7.77 -10.08 -11.56
CA GLU A 168 7.58 -9.30 -10.34
C GLU A 168 8.94 -8.85 -9.80
N LEU A 169 9.14 -7.54 -9.71
CA LEU A 169 10.39 -6.92 -9.27
C LEU A 169 10.22 -6.23 -7.92
N PHE A 170 11.15 -6.46 -7.01
CA PHE A 170 11.12 -5.87 -5.68
C PHE A 170 11.68 -4.44 -5.69
N THR A 171 10.92 -3.49 -5.16
CA THR A 171 11.27 -2.06 -5.16
C THR A 171 12.14 -1.68 -3.96
N TYR A 172 12.27 -2.55 -2.95
CA TYR A 172 12.96 -2.29 -1.67
C TYR A 172 12.44 -1.06 -0.90
N HIS A 173 11.32 -0.48 -1.32
CA HIS A 173 10.79 0.74 -0.74
C HIS A 173 10.05 0.39 0.57
N ALA A 174 10.79 0.37 1.67
CA ALA A 174 10.27 0.01 3.00
C ALA A 174 9.36 1.08 3.62
N ALA A 175 9.40 2.31 3.09
CA ALA A 175 8.64 3.45 3.61
C ALA A 175 7.19 3.52 3.07
N SER A 176 6.84 2.70 2.07
CA SER A 176 5.52 2.72 1.45
C SER A 176 4.68 1.50 1.82
N ARG A 177 3.51 1.35 1.17
CA ARG A 177 2.62 0.23 1.45
C ARG A 177 3.35 -1.08 1.14
N ALA A 178 3.22 -2.10 1.98
CA ALA A 178 3.49 -3.51 1.68
C ALA A 178 3.26 -3.91 0.21
N SER A 179 2.12 -3.47 -0.34
CA SER A 179 1.70 -3.67 -1.74
C SER A 179 2.51 -2.92 -2.79
N ASP A 180 3.44 -2.07 -2.38
CA ASP A 180 4.30 -1.23 -3.22
C ASP A 180 5.76 -1.71 -3.12
N SER A 181 6.02 -2.77 -2.34
CA SER A 181 7.33 -3.41 -2.23
C SER A 181 7.67 -4.26 -3.45
N THR A 182 6.67 -4.60 -4.28
CA THR A 182 6.85 -5.25 -5.58
C THR A 182 6.05 -4.55 -6.68
N GLN A 183 6.55 -4.65 -7.91
CA GLN A 183 5.88 -4.19 -9.13
C GLN A 183 5.88 -5.30 -10.18
N ILE A 184 4.75 -5.48 -10.87
CA ILE A 184 4.59 -6.45 -11.95
C ILE A 184 4.79 -5.73 -13.28
N ASP A 185 5.67 -6.26 -14.13
CA ASP A 185 6.02 -5.67 -15.43
C ASP A 185 6.32 -4.16 -15.37
N PRO A 186 7.21 -3.69 -14.48
CA PRO A 186 7.63 -2.29 -14.51
C PRO A 186 8.59 -2.03 -15.68
N ILE A 187 8.58 -0.80 -16.20
CA ILE A 187 9.68 -0.33 -17.05
C ILE A 187 10.88 -0.08 -16.14
N VAL A 188 12.06 -0.61 -16.47
CA VAL A 188 13.25 -0.47 -15.64
C VAL A 188 14.32 0.32 -16.38
N LEU A 189 14.71 1.47 -15.83
CA LEU A 189 15.83 2.28 -16.30
C LEU A 189 17.08 1.93 -15.48
N VAL A 190 18.06 1.30 -16.12
CA VAL A 190 19.32 0.90 -15.49
C VAL A 190 20.38 1.91 -15.85
N ALA A 191 20.86 2.64 -14.84
CA ALA A 191 21.90 3.66 -15.00
C ALA A 191 23.19 3.25 -14.27
N SER A 192 24.32 3.47 -14.93
CA SER A 192 25.64 3.37 -14.29
C SER A 192 25.87 4.55 -13.33
N PRO A 193 26.56 4.37 -12.20
CA PRO A 193 26.82 5.45 -11.25
C PRO A 193 27.61 6.60 -11.84
N ASP A 194 28.49 6.32 -12.80
CA ASP A 194 29.32 7.32 -13.46
C ASP A 194 28.59 8.01 -14.62
N SER A 195 27.37 7.56 -14.92
CA SER A 195 26.51 8.18 -15.92
C SER A 195 25.94 9.50 -15.41
N THR A 196 25.75 10.44 -16.32
CA THR A 196 24.98 11.67 -16.08
C THR A 196 23.48 11.45 -16.03
N ALA A 197 23.05 10.20 -16.16
CA ALA A 197 21.65 9.80 -16.04
C ALA A 197 21.06 10.10 -14.66
N LEU A 198 21.88 10.07 -13.60
CA LEU A 198 21.43 10.32 -12.22
C LEU A 198 22.05 11.63 -11.70
N SER A 199 21.22 12.66 -11.56
CA SER A 199 21.64 13.92 -10.97
C SER A 199 21.87 13.79 -9.45
N ASP A 200 22.64 14.71 -8.88
CA ASP A 200 22.89 14.70 -7.43
C ASP A 200 21.59 14.95 -6.65
N ASP A 201 20.74 15.85 -7.16
CA ASP A 201 19.41 16.13 -6.61
C ASP A 201 18.51 14.87 -6.65
N PHE A 202 18.58 14.09 -7.74
CA PHE A 202 17.90 12.81 -7.83
C PHE A 202 18.39 11.85 -6.74
N LEU A 203 19.70 11.75 -6.53
CA LEU A 203 20.26 10.86 -5.50
C LEU A 203 19.85 11.28 -4.09
N VAL A 204 19.76 12.58 -3.79
CA VAL A 204 19.23 13.05 -2.50
C VAL A 204 17.74 12.75 -2.35
N SER A 205 16.95 12.95 -3.40
CA SER A 205 15.52 12.59 -3.40
C SER A 205 15.31 11.08 -3.19
N ALA A 206 16.11 10.27 -3.90
CA ALA A 206 16.11 8.82 -3.75
C ALA A 206 16.53 8.41 -2.34
N ALA A 207 17.57 9.01 -1.76
CA ALA A 207 17.96 8.77 -0.37
C ALA A 207 16.84 9.15 0.61
N SER A 208 16.26 10.34 0.46
CA SER A 208 15.18 10.85 1.33
C SER A 208 13.98 9.89 1.40
N SER A 209 13.69 9.20 0.30
CA SER A 209 12.61 8.22 0.19
C SER A 209 13.06 6.77 0.44
N GLY A 210 14.33 6.51 0.72
CA GLY A 210 14.86 5.18 1.01
C GLY A 210 15.16 4.31 -0.22
N GLY A 211 15.33 4.92 -1.40
CA GLY A 211 15.71 4.24 -2.65
C GLY A 211 17.21 3.96 -2.80
N LEU A 212 18.04 4.41 -1.85
CA LEU A 212 19.47 4.07 -1.78
C LEU A 212 19.71 3.05 -0.66
N LEU A 213 20.27 1.89 -1.01
CA LEU A 213 20.49 0.77 -0.11
C LEU A 213 21.98 0.43 -0.06
N PHE A 214 22.63 0.76 1.04
CA PHE A 214 24.06 0.55 1.25
C PHE A 214 24.31 -0.75 2.00
N SER A 215 25.36 -1.47 1.62
CA SER A 215 25.80 -2.68 2.32
C SER A 215 26.77 -2.33 3.44
N GLY A 216 26.51 -2.81 4.67
CA GLY A 216 27.45 -2.68 5.79
C GLY A 216 27.35 -1.36 6.56
N GLY A 217 26.24 -1.17 7.29
CA GLY A 217 25.89 0.10 7.95
C GLY A 217 26.93 0.71 8.90
N GLY A 218 27.77 -0.10 9.57
CA GLY A 218 28.83 0.41 10.43
C GLY A 218 29.89 1.24 9.67
N LYS A 219 30.22 0.83 8.44
CA LYS A 219 31.14 1.59 7.58
C LYS A 219 30.48 2.84 7.01
N LEU A 220 29.20 2.75 6.64
CA LEU A 220 28.45 3.90 6.14
C LEU A 220 28.40 5.02 7.18
N SER A 221 28.11 4.70 8.45
CA SER A 221 28.11 5.69 9.54
C SER A 221 29.45 6.41 9.66
N SER A 222 30.57 5.67 9.60
CA SER A 222 31.91 6.30 9.62
C SER A 222 32.19 7.18 8.41
N LEU A 223 31.73 6.77 7.22
CA LEU A 223 31.91 7.52 5.97
C LEU A 223 31.09 8.81 5.99
N THR A 224 29.82 8.73 6.41
CA THR A 224 28.92 9.87 6.61
C THR A 224 29.51 10.92 7.56
N VAL A 225 30.12 10.50 8.67
CA VAL A 225 30.78 11.42 9.62
C VAL A 225 32.02 12.04 8.97
N SER A 226 32.82 11.24 8.25
CA SER A 226 34.03 11.74 7.59
C SER A 226 33.76 12.74 6.46
N THR A 227 32.61 12.62 5.78
CA THR A 227 32.18 13.53 4.71
C THR A 227 31.36 14.71 5.22
N GLY A 228 31.07 14.78 6.53
CA GLY A 228 30.24 15.83 7.13
C GLY A 228 28.75 15.73 6.77
N LEU A 229 28.32 14.59 6.24
CA LEU A 229 26.94 14.32 5.84
C LEU A 229 26.04 13.98 7.04
N ASP A 230 26.65 13.70 8.20
CA ASP A 230 26.00 13.42 9.48
C ASP A 230 25.06 14.53 9.94
N LYS A 231 25.37 15.78 9.59
CA LYS A 231 24.55 16.95 9.92
C LYS A 231 23.25 17.04 9.13
N TYR A 232 23.18 16.34 7.99
CA TYR A 232 22.04 16.40 7.07
C TYR A 232 21.19 15.12 7.10
N LEU A 233 21.79 14.00 7.49
CA LEU A 233 21.09 12.73 7.68
C LEU A 233 20.39 12.68 9.04
N THR A 234 19.15 12.23 9.05
CA THR A 234 18.37 12.05 10.28
C THR A 234 18.51 10.65 10.84
N SER A 235 18.62 9.64 9.98
CA SER A 235 18.79 8.26 10.40
C SER A 235 19.51 7.41 9.35
N ILE A 236 20.22 6.39 9.85
CA ILE A 236 20.72 5.26 9.08
C ILE A 236 19.98 4.05 9.60
N ASP A 237 18.98 3.60 8.87
CA ASP A 237 18.07 2.54 9.32
C ASP A 237 18.34 1.25 8.55
N SER A 238 18.27 0.11 9.24
CA SER A 238 18.28 -1.18 8.56
C SER A 238 16.97 -1.34 7.79
N VAL A 239 17.08 -1.74 6.53
CA VAL A 239 15.93 -1.91 5.64
C VAL A 239 14.96 -2.97 6.18
N SER A 240 15.49 -4.02 6.83
CA SER A 240 14.68 -5.04 7.51
C SER A 240 13.92 -4.50 8.71
N ASP A 241 14.54 -3.57 9.45
CA ASP A 241 13.97 -3.07 10.70
C ASP A 241 12.86 -2.07 10.39
N LEU A 242 13.04 -1.26 9.33
CA LEU A 242 11.97 -0.42 8.79
C LEU A 242 10.77 -1.24 8.33
N ALA A 243 11.00 -2.36 7.62
CA ALA A 243 9.91 -3.25 7.20
C ALA A 243 9.16 -3.86 8.41
N LEU A 244 9.89 -4.23 9.46
CA LEU A 244 9.30 -4.76 10.70
C LEU A 244 8.53 -3.69 11.50
N GLU A 245 9.05 -2.47 11.59
CA GLU A 245 8.39 -1.35 12.26
C GLU A 245 7.09 -0.95 11.54
N GLU A 246 7.14 -0.88 10.21
CA GLU A 246 5.99 -0.58 9.38
C GLU A 246 4.93 -1.69 9.47
N ARG A 247 5.35 -2.96 9.56
CA ARG A 247 4.45 -4.10 9.85
C ARG A 247 3.80 -3.96 11.22
N ALA A 248 4.57 -3.63 12.25
CA ALA A 248 4.05 -3.44 13.61
C ALA A 248 3.03 -2.29 13.67
N ARG A 249 3.33 -1.18 12.99
CA ARG A 249 2.42 -0.03 12.88
C ARG A 249 1.11 -0.41 12.18
N ARG A 250 1.16 -1.21 11.12
CA ARG A 250 -0.05 -1.72 10.43
C ARG A 250 -0.87 -2.64 11.31
N LEU A 251 -0.24 -3.54 12.05
CA LEU A 251 -0.95 -4.39 12.99
C LEU A 251 -1.67 -3.56 14.05
N ALA A 252 -1.04 -2.49 14.55
CA ALA A 252 -1.68 -1.56 15.46
C ALA A 252 -2.88 -0.82 14.81
N GLU A 253 -2.74 -0.37 13.55
CA GLU A 253 -3.86 0.25 12.82
C GLU A 253 -5.03 -0.72 12.61
N VAL A 254 -4.75 -1.98 12.28
CA VAL A 254 -5.76 -3.03 12.15
C VAL A 254 -6.46 -3.27 13.47
N GLN A 255 -5.72 -3.34 14.58
CA GLN A 255 -6.31 -3.50 15.91
C GLN A 255 -7.20 -2.32 16.28
N MET A 256 -6.77 -1.08 16.01
CA MET A 256 -7.59 0.12 16.23
C MET A 256 -8.87 0.08 15.40
N LYS A 257 -8.78 -0.28 14.11
CA LYS A 257 -9.93 -0.39 13.21
C LYS A 257 -10.89 -1.52 13.63
N ALA A 258 -10.36 -2.64 14.12
CA ALA A 258 -11.16 -3.75 14.64
C ALA A 258 -11.92 -3.35 15.91
N GLY A 259 -11.30 -2.53 16.77
CA GLY A 259 -11.98 -1.91 17.92
C GLY A 259 -13.14 -1.00 17.50
N GLU A 260 -12.91 -0.15 16.50
CA GLU A 260 -13.93 0.75 15.93
C GLU A 260 -15.13 -0.04 15.38
N LEU A 261 -14.86 -1.13 14.62
CA LEU A 261 -15.90 -2.01 14.11
C LEU A 261 -16.70 -2.69 15.24
N THR A 262 -16.02 -3.15 16.29
CA THR A 262 -16.67 -3.79 17.44
C THR A 262 -17.62 -2.81 18.14
N LEU A 263 -17.23 -1.55 18.28
CA LEU A 263 -18.07 -0.49 18.85
C LEU A 263 -19.31 -0.22 17.99
N ILE A 264 -19.15 -0.13 16.67
CA ILE A 264 -20.27 0.04 15.73
C ILE A 264 -21.27 -1.12 15.85
N VAL A 265 -20.78 -2.36 15.88
CA VAL A 265 -21.61 -3.56 16.03
C VAL A 265 -22.37 -3.52 17.37
N ALA A 266 -21.70 -3.15 18.46
CA ALA A 266 -22.33 -3.02 19.77
C ALA A 266 -23.46 -1.97 19.79
N VAL A 267 -23.23 -0.81 19.17
CA VAL A 267 -24.24 0.25 19.03
C VAL A 267 -25.43 -0.21 18.19
N LEU A 268 -25.18 -0.92 17.08
CA LEU A 268 -26.25 -1.47 16.25
C LEU A 268 -27.10 -2.48 17.02
N ILE A 269 -26.46 -3.39 17.77
CA ILE A 269 -27.18 -4.35 18.62
C ILE A 269 -28.04 -3.62 19.66
N ALA A 270 -27.47 -2.63 20.37
CA ALA A 270 -28.21 -1.85 21.35
C ALA A 270 -29.41 -1.12 20.73
N LEU A 271 -29.24 -0.51 19.55
CA LEU A 271 -30.31 0.16 18.83
C LEU A 271 -31.41 -0.83 18.41
N THR A 272 -31.04 -2.02 17.93
CA THR A 272 -32.00 -3.09 17.61
C THR A 272 -32.80 -3.52 18.84
N LEU A 273 -32.15 -3.66 20.00
CA LEU A 273 -32.84 -4.00 21.26
C LEU A 273 -33.86 -2.93 21.65
N VAL A 274 -33.47 -1.65 21.61
CA VAL A 274 -34.34 -0.51 21.94
C VAL A 274 -35.52 -0.41 20.96
N LEU A 275 -35.27 -0.53 19.66
CA LEU A 275 -36.32 -0.52 18.62
C LEU A 275 -37.29 -1.69 18.79
N SER A 276 -36.78 -2.87 19.14
CA SER A 276 -37.61 -4.07 19.38
C SER A 276 -38.51 -3.88 20.60
N ALA A 277 -37.99 -3.29 21.68
CA ALA A 277 -38.78 -2.95 22.87
C ALA A 277 -39.87 -1.92 22.56
N ALA A 278 -39.49 -0.81 21.91
CA ALA A 278 -40.43 0.25 21.53
C ALA A 278 -41.52 -0.25 20.58
N TYR A 279 -41.18 -1.15 19.64
CA TYR A 279 -42.14 -1.77 18.72
C TYR A 279 -43.16 -2.64 19.47
N CYS A 280 -42.69 -3.53 20.35
CA CYS A 280 -43.55 -4.38 21.18
C CYS A 280 -44.48 -3.55 22.09
N GLU A 281 -43.97 -2.47 22.69
CA GLU A 281 -44.75 -1.55 23.53
C GLU A 281 -45.86 -0.87 22.73
N ARG A 282 -45.50 -0.31 21.56
CA ARG A 282 -46.44 0.44 20.71
C ARG A 282 -47.54 -0.41 20.11
N GLN A 283 -47.28 -1.70 19.84
CA GLN A 283 -48.24 -2.61 19.22
C GLN A 283 -48.81 -3.66 20.19
N ARG A 284 -48.62 -3.46 21.50
CA ARG A 284 -49.02 -4.39 22.57
C ARG A 284 -50.45 -4.92 22.44
N ARG A 285 -51.43 -4.03 22.20
CA ARG A 285 -52.85 -4.42 22.05
C ARG A 285 -53.11 -5.27 20.81
N ARG A 286 -52.47 -4.93 19.68
CA ARG A 286 -52.61 -5.66 18.41
C ARG A 286 -51.95 -7.04 18.50
N LEU A 287 -50.74 -7.12 19.07
CA LEU A 287 -49.99 -8.37 19.23
C LEU A 287 -50.73 -9.35 20.16
N PHE A 288 -51.37 -8.85 21.22
CA PHE A 288 -52.21 -9.65 22.11
C PHE A 288 -53.43 -10.24 21.37
N LEU A 289 -54.15 -9.41 20.62
CA LEU A 289 -55.31 -9.85 19.83
C LEU A 289 -54.93 -10.87 18.75
N GLU A 290 -53.81 -10.66 18.05
CA GLU A 290 -53.32 -11.60 17.03
C GLU A 290 -52.85 -12.93 17.64
N ARG A 291 -52.39 -12.93 18.91
CA ARG A 291 -52.03 -14.14 19.66
C ARG A 291 -53.24 -14.95 20.09
N VAL A 292 -54.29 -14.28 20.58
CA VAL A 292 -55.58 -14.94 20.93
C VAL A 292 -56.22 -15.59 19.70
N HIS A 293 -56.10 -14.96 18.54
CA HIS A 293 -56.55 -15.53 17.26
C HIS A 293 -55.61 -16.62 16.68
N GLY A 294 -54.61 -17.09 17.43
CA GLY A 294 -53.76 -18.22 17.02
C GLY A 294 -52.78 -17.94 15.89
N ARG A 295 -52.50 -16.67 15.53
CA ARG A 295 -51.52 -16.35 14.48
C ARG A 295 -50.10 -16.71 14.92
N SER A 296 -49.35 -17.36 14.04
CA SER A 296 -47.96 -17.77 14.29
C SER A 296 -47.02 -16.58 14.51
N PHE A 297 -45.99 -16.77 15.34
CA PHE A 297 -45.02 -15.74 15.74
C PHE A 297 -44.40 -14.98 14.54
N ILE A 298 -44.03 -15.72 13.49
CA ILE A 298 -43.41 -15.15 12.28
C ILE A 298 -44.39 -14.23 11.54
N ARG A 299 -45.68 -14.59 11.45
CA ARG A 299 -46.69 -13.75 10.78
C ARG A 299 -47.01 -12.47 11.55
N ARG A 300 -46.87 -12.47 12.88
CA ARG A 300 -47.10 -11.29 13.73
C ARG A 300 -45.99 -10.24 13.59
N HIS A 301 -44.74 -10.69 13.40
CA HIS A 301 -43.56 -9.82 13.37
C HIS A 301 -42.95 -9.64 11.97
N LEU A 302 -43.58 -10.17 10.92
CA LEU A 302 -43.04 -10.23 9.56
C LEU A 302 -42.69 -8.85 8.98
N VAL A 303 -43.49 -7.83 9.29
CA VAL A 303 -43.23 -6.44 8.85
C VAL A 303 -41.98 -5.86 9.51
N PHE A 304 -41.76 -6.15 10.80
CA PHE A 304 -40.57 -5.70 11.52
C PHE A 304 -39.32 -6.45 11.08
N LEU A 305 -39.41 -7.77 10.94
CA LEU A 305 -38.33 -8.61 10.39
C LEU A 305 -37.96 -8.19 8.96
N GLY A 306 -38.96 -7.87 8.12
CA GLY A 306 -38.76 -7.33 6.78
C GLY A 306 -38.08 -5.96 6.79
N ALA A 307 -38.43 -5.07 7.73
CA ALA A 307 -37.77 -3.77 7.87
C ALA A 307 -36.30 -3.89 8.30
N VAL A 308 -35.99 -4.81 9.23
CA VAL A 308 -34.61 -5.09 9.66
C VAL A 308 -33.80 -5.71 8.53
N ALA A 309 -34.35 -6.70 7.82
CA ALA A 309 -33.72 -7.32 6.67
C ALA A 309 -33.52 -6.34 5.50
N GLY A 310 -34.51 -5.49 5.23
CA GLY A 310 -34.45 -4.45 4.21
C GLY A 310 -33.41 -3.38 4.55
N GLY A 311 -33.33 -2.96 5.81
CA GLY A 311 -32.28 -2.04 6.28
C GLY A 311 -30.88 -2.63 6.10
N ALA A 312 -30.70 -3.90 6.47
CA ALA A 312 -29.46 -4.64 6.22
C ALA A 312 -29.08 -4.74 4.73
N LEU A 313 -30.06 -4.99 3.85
CA LEU A 313 -29.87 -5.02 2.40
C LEU A 313 -29.55 -3.64 1.81
N ALA A 314 -30.12 -2.57 2.35
CA ALA A 314 -29.80 -1.20 1.93
C ALA A 314 -28.37 -0.81 2.30
N VAL A 315 -27.92 -1.21 3.49
CA VAL A 315 -26.53 -1.08 3.96
C VAL A 315 -25.58 -1.84 3.02
N LEU A 316 -25.94 -3.08 2.64
CA LEU A 316 -25.20 -3.85 1.64
C LEU A 316 -25.14 -3.16 0.27
N GLY A 317 -26.28 -2.68 -0.23
CA GLY A 317 -26.37 -1.99 -1.52
C GLY A 317 -25.53 -0.72 -1.56
N ALA A 318 -25.53 0.06 -0.47
CA ALA A 318 -24.68 1.23 -0.33
C ALA A 318 -23.18 0.88 -0.32
N CYS A 319 -22.78 -0.23 0.32
CA CYS A 319 -21.40 -0.72 0.28
C CYS A 319 -20.95 -1.09 -1.14
N VAL A 320 -21.81 -1.75 -1.91
CA VAL A 320 -21.50 -2.15 -3.30
C VAL A 320 -21.40 -0.92 -4.22
N LEU A 321 -22.32 0.05 -4.07
CA LEU A 321 -22.34 1.26 -4.91
C LEU A 321 -21.17 2.21 -4.66
N LEU A 322 -20.69 2.30 -3.42
CA LEU A 322 -19.54 3.14 -3.09
C LEU A 322 -18.20 2.55 -3.56
N ARG A 323 -18.18 1.40 -4.24
CA ARG A 323 -16.97 0.74 -4.80
C ARG A 323 -15.80 0.63 -3.82
N THR A 324 -16.07 0.63 -2.51
CA THR A 324 -15.03 0.53 -1.47
C THR A 324 -14.58 -0.92 -1.22
N ALA A 325 -15.21 -1.90 -1.89
CA ALA A 325 -14.94 -3.32 -1.72
C ALA A 325 -14.56 -3.95 -3.06
N GLU A 326 -13.32 -3.76 -3.49
CA GLU A 326 -12.70 -4.63 -4.50
C GLU A 326 -12.40 -6.04 -3.95
N SER A 327 -12.52 -6.25 -2.63
CA SER A 327 -12.24 -7.53 -1.98
C SER A 327 -13.50 -8.28 -1.55
N THR A 328 -13.52 -9.58 -1.87
CA THR A 328 -14.53 -10.58 -1.47
C THR A 328 -14.80 -10.62 0.05
N LEU A 329 -13.84 -10.16 0.85
CA LEU A 329 -13.91 -10.07 2.32
C LEU A 329 -14.88 -8.98 2.83
N GLY A 330 -15.09 -7.89 2.08
CA GLY A 330 -16.05 -6.84 2.47
C GLY A 330 -17.50 -7.35 2.48
N LEU A 331 -17.85 -8.18 1.50
CA LEU A 331 -19.15 -8.84 1.41
C LEU A 331 -19.35 -9.85 2.55
N ALA A 332 -18.29 -10.57 2.94
CA ALA A 332 -18.32 -11.52 4.05
C ALA A 332 -18.58 -10.82 5.40
N ALA A 333 -17.94 -9.68 5.66
CA ALA A 333 -18.15 -8.93 6.89
C ALA A 333 -19.58 -8.37 7.01
N CYS A 334 -20.18 -7.94 5.89
CA CYS A 334 -21.59 -7.55 5.87
C CYS A 334 -22.53 -8.75 6.05
N ALA A 335 -22.21 -9.91 5.49
CA ALA A 335 -22.96 -11.15 5.72
C ALA A 335 -22.94 -11.55 7.21
N VAL A 336 -21.80 -11.39 7.90
CA VAL A 336 -21.68 -11.63 9.34
C VAL A 336 -22.53 -10.65 10.14
N LEU A 337 -22.55 -9.36 9.79
CA LEU A 337 -23.43 -8.36 10.41
C LEU A 337 -24.91 -8.77 10.31
N ILE A 338 -25.34 -9.26 9.14
CA ILE A 338 -26.72 -9.73 8.93
C ILE A 338 -27.00 -10.99 9.76
N ALA A 339 -26.04 -11.92 9.78
CA ALA A 339 -26.13 -13.15 10.54
C ALA A 339 -26.16 -12.93 12.07
N VAL A 340 -25.69 -11.78 12.57
CA VAL A 340 -25.75 -11.41 13.99
C VAL A 340 -26.99 -10.58 14.32
N LEU A 341 -27.38 -9.62 13.45
CA LEU A 341 -28.49 -8.70 13.71
C LEU A 341 -29.87 -9.37 13.62
N LEU A 342 -30.07 -10.31 12.69
CA LEU A 342 -31.34 -11.04 12.57
C LEU A 342 -31.66 -11.92 13.79
N PRO A 343 -30.75 -12.80 14.26
CA PRO A 343 -31.05 -13.61 15.44
C PRO A 343 -31.13 -12.78 16.73
N THR A 344 -30.34 -11.72 16.88
CA THR A 344 -30.48 -10.81 18.05
C THR A 344 -31.83 -10.10 18.07
N ALA A 345 -32.33 -9.64 16.92
CA ALA A 345 -33.68 -9.08 16.79
C ALA A 345 -34.76 -10.12 17.14
N VAL A 346 -34.63 -11.37 16.66
CA VAL A 346 -35.58 -12.47 16.96
C VAL A 346 -35.59 -12.79 18.46
N ILE A 347 -34.42 -12.90 19.10
CA ILE A 347 -34.30 -13.18 20.54
C ILE A 347 -34.89 -12.03 21.36
N ALA A 348 -34.65 -10.79 20.96
CA ALA A 348 -35.17 -9.60 21.64
C ALA A 348 -36.70 -9.53 21.57
N LEU A 349 -37.27 -9.78 20.38
CA LEU A 349 -38.72 -9.87 20.17
C LEU A 349 -39.33 -11.02 20.98
N ALA A 350 -38.70 -12.19 20.99
CA ALA A 350 -39.18 -13.34 21.76
C ALA A 350 -39.17 -13.08 23.28
N ARG A 351 -38.17 -12.35 23.80
CA ARG A 351 -38.12 -11.94 25.21
C ARG A 351 -39.18 -10.89 25.54
N ASN A 352 -39.33 -9.87 24.71
CA ASN A 352 -40.29 -8.79 24.96
C ASN A 352 -41.75 -9.24 24.78
N ASP A 353 -42.06 -10.13 23.84
CA ASP A 353 -43.41 -10.71 23.67
C ASP A 353 -43.83 -11.51 24.93
N ARG A 354 -42.89 -12.22 25.58
CA ARG A 354 -43.15 -12.92 26.86
C ARG A 354 -43.41 -11.94 28.01
N GLY A 355 -42.64 -10.86 28.12
CA GLY A 355 -42.81 -9.85 29.18
C GLY A 355 -44.08 -9.02 29.04
N VAL A 356 -44.55 -8.81 27.81
CA VAL A 356 -45.82 -8.13 27.52
C VAL A 356 -47.03 -8.94 27.98
N THR A 357 -46.97 -10.28 27.90
CA THR A 357 -48.05 -11.19 28.32
C THR A 357 -48.16 -11.39 29.83
N SER A 358 -47.09 -11.20 30.61
CA SER A 358 -47.11 -11.36 32.07
C SER A 358 -47.56 -10.11 32.83
N ARG A 359 -47.76 -8.98 32.14
CA ARG A 359 -48.12 -7.67 32.72
C ARG A 359 -49.50 -7.17 32.30
N VAL A 360 -50.40 -8.05 31.85
CA VAL A 360 -51.80 -7.69 31.64
C VAL A 360 -52.52 -8.05 32.92
N PRO A 361 -52.82 -7.10 33.84
CA PRO A 361 -53.75 -7.38 34.91
C PRO A 361 -55.14 -7.60 34.29
N GLU A 362 -55.85 -8.59 34.82
CA GLU A 362 -57.24 -8.90 34.48
C GLU A 362 -58.17 -7.69 34.58
#